data_AF-A0A972JUW2-F1
#
_entry.id   AF-A0A972JUW2-F1
#
_cell.length_a   1.000
_cell.length_b   1.000
_cell.length_c   1.000
_cell.angle_alpha   90.00
_cell.angle_beta   90.00
_cell.angle_gamma   90.00
#
_symmetry.space_group_name_H-M   'P 1'
#
loop_
_entity.id
_entity.type
_entity.pdbx_description
1 polymer ?
#
loop_
_entity_poly.entity_id
_entity_poly.type
_entity_poly.pdbx_seq_one_letter_code
_entity_poly.pdbx_strand_id
1 'polypeptide(L)'
;MTIIVAQNDTALAFCLVGDTYISVKNREEMIDSRVLDHQLTTGQTWRGSPISEKLLKVMHLAHEQGARIPPLYGMIQGAYRYEFRFTPEGLLLHCLNGETGDTLELAEHAPVIQPITEFDASIEYMVFSVNELSYQWLVAWEYWEAQQAYNSRYYYRFVPTTIGCFVVVYDSESGSEIDLTDWGCRPPD
;
A
#
# COMPACT_ATOMS: atom_id res chain seq x y z
N MET A 1 13.07 -5.29 12.13
CA MET A 1 12.05 -4.61 11.32
C MET A 1 12.51 -3.17 11.18
N THR A 2 12.29 -2.57 10.02
CA THR A 2 12.65 -1.18 9.76
C THR A 2 11.57 -0.54 8.90
N ILE A 3 10.94 0.50 9.44
CA ILE A 3 10.15 1.46 8.69
C ILE A 3 10.82 2.82 8.83
N ILE A 4 11.15 3.43 7.70
CA ILE A 4 11.75 4.76 7.64
C ILE A 4 10.64 5.75 7.31
N VAL A 5 10.52 6.80 8.11
CA VAL A 5 9.61 7.92 7.87
C VAL A 5 10.47 9.06 7.34
N ALA A 6 10.34 9.34 6.05
CA ALA A 6 11.11 10.39 5.39
C ALA A 6 10.25 11.65 5.22
N GLN A 7 10.74 12.82 5.62
CA GLN A 7 10.01 14.08 5.48
C GLN A 7 10.92 15.21 5.02
N ASN A 8 10.38 16.15 4.24
CA ASN A 8 10.94 17.50 4.08
C ASN A 8 9.80 18.54 4.12
N ASP A 9 10.11 19.79 3.80
CA ASP A 9 9.13 20.88 3.86
C ASP A 9 7.95 20.72 2.87
N THR A 10 8.06 19.81 1.91
CA THR A 10 7.07 19.65 0.83
C THR A 10 6.53 18.23 0.68
N ALA A 11 7.03 17.23 1.40
CA ALA A 11 6.62 15.84 1.20
C ALA A 11 6.81 14.99 2.46
N LEU A 12 6.04 13.89 2.51
CA LEU A 12 6.12 12.86 3.55
C LEU A 12 6.12 11.49 2.88
N ALA A 13 6.94 10.57 3.35
CA ALA A 13 6.99 9.20 2.86
C ALA A 13 7.20 8.17 3.98
N PHE A 14 6.60 7.00 3.82
CA PHE A 14 6.82 5.81 4.63
C PHE A 14 7.51 4.76 3.76
N CYS A 15 8.67 4.30 4.19
CA CYS A 15 9.49 3.39 3.42
C CYS A 15 9.68 2.08 4.19
N LEU A 16 9.21 0.99 3.60
CA LEU A 16 9.48 -0.36 4.08
C LEU A 16 10.78 -0.83 3.44
N VAL A 17 11.73 -1.29 4.25
CA VAL A 17 13.04 -1.73 3.77
C VAL A 17 13.41 -3.08 4.40
N GLY A 18 14.27 -3.84 3.71
CA GLY A 18 14.81 -5.10 4.21
C GLY A 18 13.73 -6.09 4.65
N ASP A 19 13.86 -6.65 5.85
CA ASP A 19 12.96 -7.70 6.36
C ASP A 19 11.49 -7.27 6.41
N THR A 20 11.20 -5.98 6.64
CA THR A 20 9.81 -5.48 6.64
C THR A 20 9.21 -5.60 5.24
N TYR A 21 9.95 -5.10 4.25
CA TYR A 21 9.56 -5.19 2.84
C TYR A 21 9.35 -6.66 2.42
N ILE A 22 10.32 -7.52 2.73
CA ILE A 22 10.28 -8.95 2.41
C ILE A 22 9.05 -9.60 3.07
N SER A 23 8.77 -9.28 4.33
CA SER A 23 7.61 -9.85 5.06
C SER A 23 6.29 -9.47 4.40
N VAL A 24 6.13 -8.20 4.01
CA VAL A 24 4.95 -7.72 3.30
C VAL A 24 4.83 -8.39 1.93
N LYS A 25 5.90 -8.42 1.13
CA LYS A 25 5.89 -9.05 -0.20
C LYS A 25 5.61 -10.55 -0.15
N ASN A 26 6.23 -11.28 0.77
CA ASN A 26 5.99 -12.71 0.94
C ASN A 26 4.52 -12.98 1.31
N ARG A 27 3.92 -12.12 2.14
CA ARG A 27 2.50 -12.23 2.50
C ARG A 27 1.61 -11.97 1.29
N GLU A 28 1.89 -10.93 0.51
CA GLU A 28 1.16 -10.63 -0.72
C GLU A 28 1.24 -11.78 -1.72
N GLU A 29 2.44 -12.31 -1.96
CA GLU A 29 2.67 -13.41 -2.90
C GLU A 29 1.97 -14.69 -2.47
N MET A 30 1.94 -14.98 -1.17
CA MET A 30 1.20 -16.12 -0.62
C MET A 30 -0.32 -15.96 -0.83
N ILE A 31 -0.87 -14.75 -0.63
CA ILE A 31 -2.29 -14.47 -0.87
C ILE A 31 -2.60 -14.58 -2.38
N ASP A 32 -1.79 -13.93 -3.21
CA ASP A 32 -1.93 -13.91 -4.66
C ASP A 32 -1.92 -15.33 -5.24
N SER A 33 -0.98 -16.17 -4.78
CA SER A 33 -0.87 -17.57 -5.20
C SER A 33 -2.12 -18.36 -4.84
N ARG A 34 -2.58 -18.25 -3.60
CA ARG A 34 -3.81 -18.94 -3.14
C ARG A 34 -5.05 -18.51 -3.94
N VAL A 35 -5.15 -17.23 -4.29
CA VAL A 35 -6.27 -16.74 -5.10
C VAL A 35 -6.15 -17.23 -6.54
N LEU A 36 -4.96 -17.22 -7.13
CA LEU A 36 -4.73 -17.76 -8.47
C LEU A 36 -5.06 -19.25 -8.54
N ASP A 37 -4.61 -20.04 -7.56
CA ASP A 37 -4.90 -21.48 -7.48
C ASP A 37 -6.41 -21.73 -7.39
N HIS A 38 -7.12 -20.94 -6.60
CA HIS A 38 -8.58 -20.98 -6.57
C HIS A 38 -9.17 -20.71 -7.96
N GLN A 39 -8.72 -19.64 -8.64
CA GLN A 39 -9.23 -19.24 -9.95
C GLN A 39 -9.01 -20.30 -11.03
N LEU A 40 -7.81 -20.90 -11.06
CA LEU A 40 -7.47 -21.98 -11.98
C LEU A 40 -8.28 -23.25 -11.67
N THR A 41 -8.53 -23.54 -10.39
CA THR A 41 -9.24 -24.76 -9.98
C THR A 41 -10.74 -24.67 -10.21
N THR A 42 -11.36 -23.54 -9.86
CA THR A 42 -12.82 -23.38 -9.88
C THR A 42 -13.33 -22.75 -11.17
N GLY A 43 -12.47 -22.07 -11.92
CA GLY A 43 -12.88 -21.22 -13.03
C GLY A 43 -13.68 -20.00 -12.59
N GLN A 44 -13.58 -19.60 -11.31
CA GLN A 44 -14.29 -18.46 -10.72
C GLN A 44 -13.30 -17.47 -10.11
N THR A 45 -13.66 -16.19 -10.10
CA THR A 45 -12.93 -15.17 -9.32
C THR A 45 -13.05 -15.48 -7.84
N TRP A 46 -12.22 -14.83 -7.01
CA TRP A 46 -12.27 -15.02 -5.56
C TRP A 46 -13.66 -14.73 -4.96
N ARG A 47 -14.42 -13.80 -5.57
CA ARG A 47 -15.79 -13.47 -5.16
C ARG A 47 -16.88 -14.35 -5.81
N GLY A 48 -16.49 -15.41 -6.51
CA GLY A 48 -17.40 -16.39 -7.11
C GLY A 48 -17.94 -16.04 -8.50
N SER A 49 -17.50 -14.96 -9.13
CA SER A 49 -17.92 -14.64 -10.50
C SER A 49 -17.24 -15.58 -11.50
N PRO A 50 -17.94 -16.13 -12.49
CA PRO A 50 -17.32 -17.02 -13.47
C PRO A 50 -16.27 -16.28 -14.32
N ILE A 51 -15.13 -16.93 -14.53
CA ILE A 51 -14.08 -16.49 -15.46
C ILE A 51 -14.42 -17.04 -16.83
N SER A 52 -14.32 -16.20 -17.87
CA SER A 52 -14.60 -16.65 -19.24
C SER A 52 -13.68 -17.81 -19.64
N GLU A 53 -14.20 -18.80 -20.35
CA GLU A 53 -13.45 -19.99 -20.75
C GLU A 53 -12.19 -19.64 -21.55
N LYS A 54 -12.26 -18.63 -22.43
CA LYS A 54 -11.12 -18.15 -23.20
C LYS A 54 -9.99 -17.63 -22.29
N LEU A 55 -10.35 -16.84 -21.27
CA LEU A 55 -9.37 -16.29 -20.32
C LEU A 55 -8.80 -17.41 -19.44
N LEU A 56 -9.64 -18.31 -18.93
CA LEU A 56 -9.20 -19.43 -18.11
C LEU A 56 -8.20 -20.33 -18.86
N LYS A 57 -8.45 -20.61 -20.14
CA LYS A 57 -7.49 -21.35 -21.01
C LYS A 57 -6.14 -20.64 -21.13
N VAL A 58 -6.15 -19.31 -21.28
CA VAL A 58 -4.91 -18.52 -21.34
C VAL A 58 -4.18 -18.57 -19.99
N MET A 59 -4.91 -18.47 -18.87
CA MET A 59 -4.32 -18.58 -17.54
C MET A 59 -3.69 -19.95 -17.30
N HIS A 60 -4.36 -21.05 -17.65
CA HIS A 60 -3.77 -22.39 -17.55
C HIS A 60 -2.50 -22.53 -18.38
N LEU A 61 -2.53 -22.11 -19.65
CA LEU A 61 -1.37 -22.20 -20.54
C LEU A 61 -0.18 -21.40 -20.00
N ALA A 62 -0.42 -20.19 -19.52
CA ALA A 62 0.63 -19.35 -18.92
C ALA A 62 1.19 -20.00 -17.63
N HIS A 63 0.34 -20.64 -16.83
CA HIS A 63 0.74 -21.27 -15.57
C HIS A 63 1.60 -22.49 -15.82
N GLU A 64 1.20 -23.33 -16.79
CA GLU A 64 1.98 -24.50 -17.24
C GLU A 64 3.35 -24.12 -17.82
N GLN A 65 3.48 -22.92 -18.40
CA GLN A 65 4.74 -22.37 -18.91
C GLN A 65 5.60 -21.72 -17.83
N GLY A 66 5.15 -21.70 -16.57
CA GLY A 66 5.85 -21.03 -15.47
C GLY A 66 5.84 -19.51 -15.55
N ALA A 67 4.92 -18.92 -16.34
CA ALA A 67 4.77 -17.47 -16.39
C ALA A 67 4.11 -16.95 -15.11
N ARG A 68 4.54 -15.78 -14.64
CA ARG A 68 3.89 -15.08 -13.52
C ARG A 68 2.54 -14.54 -14.00
N ILE A 69 1.46 -15.05 -13.41
CA ILE A 69 0.09 -14.60 -13.70
C ILE A 69 -0.39 -13.80 -12.49
N PRO A 70 -0.72 -12.51 -12.65
CA PRO A 70 -1.39 -11.78 -11.59
C PRO A 70 -2.82 -12.34 -11.43
N PRO A 71 -3.26 -12.61 -10.19
CA PRO A 71 -4.61 -13.08 -9.94
C PRO A 71 -5.65 -12.01 -10.32
N LEU A 72 -6.83 -12.45 -10.76
CA LEU A 72 -7.90 -11.55 -11.22
C LEU A 72 -8.69 -10.95 -10.05
N TYR A 73 -8.07 -10.03 -9.29
CA TYR A 73 -8.74 -9.24 -8.26
C TYR A 73 -8.07 -7.88 -8.04
N GLY A 74 -8.82 -6.89 -7.55
CA GLY A 74 -8.30 -5.56 -7.23
C GLY A 74 -7.68 -4.76 -8.40
N MET A 75 -7.84 -5.20 -9.65
CA MET A 75 -7.15 -4.58 -10.80
C MET A 75 -7.48 -3.11 -11.04
N ILE A 76 -8.65 -2.64 -10.58
CA ILE A 76 -9.10 -1.25 -10.77
C ILE A 76 -8.94 -0.43 -9.48
N GLN A 77 -9.39 -0.97 -8.34
CA GLN A 77 -9.44 -0.22 -7.08
C GLN A 77 -8.25 -0.46 -6.16
N GLY A 78 -7.31 -1.32 -6.56
CA GLY A 78 -6.28 -1.83 -5.66
C GLY A 78 -6.84 -2.94 -4.77
N ALA A 79 -6.07 -4.00 -4.59
CA ALA A 79 -6.47 -5.07 -3.66
C ALA A 79 -5.96 -4.84 -2.24
N TYR A 80 -4.83 -4.16 -2.12
CA TYR A 80 -4.11 -3.99 -0.88
C TYR A 80 -4.28 -2.56 -0.37
N ARG A 81 -4.48 -2.46 0.94
CA ARG A 81 -4.53 -1.22 1.69
C ARG A 81 -3.44 -1.27 2.75
N TYR A 82 -2.65 -0.21 2.83
CA TYR A 82 -1.59 -0.04 3.81
C TYR A 82 -1.96 1.14 4.70
N GLU A 83 -2.09 0.88 5.99
CA GLU A 83 -2.45 1.88 6.99
C GLU A 83 -1.28 2.07 7.95
N PHE A 84 -0.74 3.28 7.98
CA PHE A 84 0.32 3.69 8.89
C PHE A 84 -0.27 4.50 10.03
N ARG A 85 0.05 4.13 11.27
CA ARG A 85 -0.45 4.79 12.47
C ARG A 85 0.65 4.90 13.51
N PHE A 86 0.95 6.12 13.94
CA PHE A 86 1.78 6.31 15.13
C PHE A 86 1.00 5.93 16.39
N THR A 87 1.68 5.28 17.34
CA THR A 87 1.17 4.95 18.67
C THR A 87 2.19 5.37 19.72
N PRO A 88 1.83 5.40 21.01
CA PRO A 88 2.81 5.63 22.08
C PRO A 88 4.01 4.67 22.04
N GLU A 89 3.81 3.47 21.49
CA GLU A 89 4.82 2.41 21.40
C GLU A 89 5.63 2.41 20.10
N GLY A 90 5.32 3.27 19.13
CA GLY A 90 6.02 3.35 17.85
C GLY A 90 5.14 3.60 16.63
N LEU A 91 5.41 2.93 15.51
CA LEU A 91 4.65 3.02 14.25
C LEU A 91 4.08 1.65 13.90
N LEU A 92 2.77 1.58 13.74
CA LEU A 92 2.07 0.40 13.24
C LEU A 92 1.87 0.52 11.73
N LEU A 93 2.18 -0.56 11.03
CA LEU A 93 1.75 -0.84 9.65
C LEU A 93 0.70 -1.94 9.69
N HIS A 94 -0.49 -1.64 9.19
CA HIS A 94 -1.53 -2.63 8.93
C HIS A 94 -1.75 -2.78 7.43
N CYS A 95 -1.46 -3.97 6.91
CA CYS A 95 -1.70 -4.37 5.54
C CYS A 95 -2.98 -5.19 5.49
N LEU A 96 -3.95 -4.76 4.69
CA LEU A 96 -5.21 -5.47 4.46
C LEU A 96 -5.36 -5.77 2.96
N ASN A 97 -5.63 -7.03 2.62
CA ASN A 97 -6.15 -7.38 1.31
C ASN A 97 -7.68 -7.28 1.34
N GLY A 98 -8.25 -6.23 0.75
CA GLY A 98 -9.68 -5.94 0.78
C GLY A 98 -10.56 -6.94 0.01
N GLU A 99 -9.96 -7.78 -0.83
CA GLU A 99 -10.66 -8.80 -1.61
C GLU A 99 -10.80 -10.11 -0.84
N THR A 100 -9.78 -10.49 -0.08
CA THR A 100 -9.72 -11.75 0.68
C THR A 100 -10.03 -11.59 2.16
N GLY A 101 -9.86 -10.39 2.71
CA GLY A 101 -9.96 -10.10 4.14
C GLY A 101 -8.70 -10.46 4.93
N ASP A 102 -7.66 -11.00 4.29
CA ASP A 102 -6.39 -11.29 4.95
C ASP A 102 -5.69 -10.01 5.39
N THR A 103 -5.15 -10.06 6.60
CA THR A 103 -4.38 -8.96 7.20
C THR A 103 -2.95 -9.40 7.54
N LEU A 104 -2.10 -8.40 7.71
CA LEU A 104 -0.78 -8.47 8.31
C LEU A 104 -0.57 -7.18 9.10
N GLU A 105 -0.16 -7.31 10.36
CA GLU A 105 0.18 -6.17 11.21
C GLU A 105 1.64 -6.27 11.64
N LEU A 106 2.34 -5.14 11.54
CA LEU A 106 3.77 -5.01 11.82
C LEU A 106 3.97 -3.76 12.69
N ALA A 107 4.71 -3.89 13.79
CA ALA A 107 4.94 -2.82 14.77
C ALA A 107 6.42 -2.45 14.86
N GLU A 108 6.74 -1.19 14.58
CA GLU A 108 8.09 -0.63 14.66
C GLU A 108 8.21 0.22 15.90
N HIS A 109 8.94 -0.24 16.91
CA HIS A 109 8.99 0.44 18.21
C HIS A 109 9.80 1.74 18.21
N ALA A 110 10.66 1.94 17.20
CA ALA A 110 11.48 3.14 17.05
C ALA A 110 11.61 3.48 15.56
N PRO A 111 10.56 4.03 14.92
CA PRO A 111 10.64 4.40 13.51
C PRO A 111 11.74 5.44 13.31
N VAL A 112 12.56 5.24 12.28
CA VAL A 112 13.61 6.21 11.93
C VAL A 112 12.96 7.36 11.18
N ILE A 113 12.95 8.55 11.79
CA ILE A 113 12.50 9.78 11.12
C ILE A 113 13.73 10.49 10.56
N GLN A 114 13.77 10.72 9.26
CA GLN A 114 14.91 11.35 8.59
C GLN A 114 14.47 12.26 7.44
N PRO A 115 15.35 13.16 6.96
CA PRO A 115 15.11 13.89 5.72
C PRO A 115 14.89 12.93 4.54
N ILE A 116 14.10 13.34 3.55
CA ILE A 116 14.05 12.62 2.27
C ILE A 116 15.43 12.70 1.62
N THR A 117 16.18 11.59 1.71
CA THR A 117 17.46 11.37 1.03
C THR A 117 17.29 10.28 -0.02
N GLU A 118 18.21 10.19 -0.98
CA GLU A 118 18.28 9.05 -1.88
C GLU A 118 18.42 7.76 -1.05
N PHE A 119 17.53 6.80 -1.29
CA PHE A 119 17.65 5.46 -0.73
C PHE A 119 18.77 4.73 -1.46
N ASP A 120 19.53 3.91 -0.74
CA ASP A 120 20.48 3.01 -1.35
C ASP A 120 19.73 2.06 -2.31
N ALA A 121 19.98 2.21 -3.61
CA ALA A 121 19.33 1.43 -4.66
C ALA A 121 19.63 -0.08 -4.58
N SER A 122 20.61 -0.49 -3.76
CA SER A 122 20.91 -1.91 -3.51
C SER A 122 19.97 -2.57 -2.50
N ILE A 123 19.16 -1.79 -1.77
CA ILE A 123 18.20 -2.30 -0.79
C ILE A 123 16.83 -2.41 -1.46
N GLU A 124 16.17 -3.56 -1.34
CA GLU A 124 14.79 -3.68 -1.77
C GLU A 124 13.87 -2.88 -0.84
N TYR A 125 13.00 -2.08 -1.42
CA TYR A 125 12.11 -1.20 -0.66
C TYR A 125 10.75 -1.00 -1.32
N MET A 126 9.80 -0.52 -0.52
CA MET A 126 8.50 -0.03 -0.95
C MET A 126 8.26 1.34 -0.32
N VAL A 127 7.85 2.32 -1.13
CA VAL A 127 7.61 3.71 -0.69
C VAL A 127 6.14 4.05 -0.81
N PHE A 128 5.60 4.65 0.24
CA PHE A 128 4.27 5.26 0.28
C PHE A 128 4.41 6.74 0.55
N SER A 129 4.11 7.58 -0.42
CA SER A 129 4.39 9.02 -0.33
C SER A 129 3.15 9.89 -0.46
N VAL A 130 3.08 10.91 0.38
CA VAL A 130 2.34 12.14 0.14
C VAL A 130 3.28 13.06 -0.63
N ASN A 131 3.07 13.17 -1.94
CA ASN A 131 3.92 13.96 -2.84
C ASN A 131 3.75 15.47 -2.59
N GLU A 132 4.50 16.31 -3.32
CA GLU A 132 4.46 17.77 -3.15
C GLU A 132 3.05 18.38 -3.25
N LEU A 133 2.27 17.99 -4.25
CA LEU A 133 0.92 18.52 -4.46
C LEU A 133 -0.04 18.03 -3.37
N SER A 134 -0.06 16.73 -3.09
CA SER A 134 -0.84 16.12 -2.01
C SER A 134 -0.48 16.71 -0.64
N TYR A 135 0.80 17.06 -0.43
CA TYR A 135 1.25 17.65 0.83
C TYR A 135 0.78 19.10 0.99
N GLN A 136 0.73 19.88 -0.08
CA GLN A 136 0.12 21.22 -0.04
C GLN A 136 -1.36 21.15 0.37
N TRP A 137 -2.11 20.17 -0.15
CA TRP A 137 -3.50 19.95 0.26
C TRP A 137 -3.61 19.51 1.72
N LEU A 138 -2.71 18.63 2.17
CA LEU A 138 -2.65 18.21 3.57
C LEU A 138 -2.37 19.40 4.50
N VAL A 139 -1.40 20.25 4.17
CA VAL A 139 -1.04 21.43 4.98
C VAL A 139 -2.14 22.49 4.99
N ALA A 140 -2.94 22.58 3.91
CA ALA A 140 -4.08 23.49 3.83
C ALA A 140 -5.34 22.95 4.55
N TRP A 141 -5.35 21.69 4.97
CA TRP A 141 -6.48 21.08 5.65
C TRP A 141 -6.64 21.65 7.06
N GLU A 142 -7.85 22.07 7.43
CA GLU A 142 -8.11 22.79 8.70
C GLU A 142 -7.79 21.97 9.96
N TYR A 143 -7.80 20.63 9.86
CA TYR A 143 -7.49 19.71 10.96
C TYR A 143 -6.02 19.29 11.00
N TRP A 144 -5.17 19.80 10.10
CA TRP A 144 -3.76 19.47 10.05
C TRP A 144 -2.93 20.28 11.05
N GLU A 145 -2.23 19.58 11.93
CA GLU A 145 -1.31 20.11 12.90
C GLU A 145 0.04 19.41 12.71
N ALA A 146 0.98 20.10 12.05
CA ALA A 146 2.27 19.51 11.67
C ALA A 146 3.07 18.94 12.88
N GLN A 147 2.95 19.57 14.06
CA GLN A 147 3.60 19.08 15.29
C GLN A 147 3.03 17.74 15.77
N GLN A 148 1.84 17.37 15.29
CA GLN A 148 1.12 16.16 15.60
C GLN A 148 1.22 15.09 14.48
N ALA A 149 1.94 15.37 13.38
CA ALA A 149 2.08 14.44 12.25
C ALA A 149 2.62 13.05 12.64
N TYR A 150 3.38 12.99 13.74
CA TYR A 150 4.07 11.82 14.30
C TYR A 150 3.61 11.45 15.71
N ASN A 151 2.57 12.10 16.20
CA ASN A 151 1.86 11.63 17.37
C ASN A 151 0.61 10.88 16.88
N SER A 152 -0.01 10.07 17.72
CA SER A 152 -1.05 9.11 17.33
C SER A 152 -2.34 9.69 16.73
N ARG A 153 -2.37 10.98 16.41
CA ARG A 153 -3.51 11.70 15.86
C ARG A 153 -3.84 11.31 14.42
N TYR A 154 -2.85 11.17 13.55
CA TYR A 154 -3.10 10.91 12.13
C TYR A 154 -2.89 9.45 11.74
N TYR A 155 -3.73 8.99 10.81
CA TYR A 155 -3.61 7.70 10.14
C TYR A 155 -3.46 7.95 8.65
N TYR A 156 -2.47 7.31 8.05
CA TYR A 156 -2.18 7.45 6.63
C TYR A 156 -2.55 6.16 5.94
N ARG A 157 -3.50 6.22 5.01
CA ARG A 157 -3.97 5.07 4.24
C ARG A 157 -3.54 5.22 2.79
N PHE A 158 -2.90 4.17 2.29
CA PHE A 158 -2.47 4.05 0.90
C PHE A 158 -3.15 2.85 0.25
N VAL A 159 -3.71 3.03 -0.94
CA VAL A 159 -4.27 1.95 -1.76
C VAL A 159 -3.63 2.01 -3.15
N PRO A 160 -2.56 1.22 -3.39
CA PRO A 160 -1.94 1.13 -4.69
C PRO A 160 -2.90 0.54 -5.72
N THR A 161 -2.94 1.16 -6.89
CA THR A 161 -3.74 0.74 -8.05
C THR A 161 -2.85 0.57 -9.27
N THR A 162 -3.45 0.16 -10.39
CA THR A 162 -2.75 0.07 -11.68
C THR A 162 -2.39 1.43 -12.28
N ILE A 163 -3.01 2.53 -11.84
CA ILE A 163 -2.84 3.87 -12.44
C ILE A 163 -2.29 4.92 -11.45
N GLY A 164 -1.97 4.52 -10.21
CA GLY A 164 -1.52 5.42 -9.16
C GLY A 164 -1.80 4.85 -7.77
N CYS A 165 -1.78 5.71 -6.75
CA CYS A 165 -2.08 5.32 -5.38
C CYS A 165 -3.14 6.26 -4.81
N PHE A 166 -4.20 5.70 -4.24
CA PHE A 166 -5.09 6.51 -3.40
C PHE A 166 -4.39 6.82 -2.09
N VAL A 167 -4.52 8.05 -1.61
CA VAL A 167 -3.89 8.51 -0.37
C VAL A 167 -4.95 9.21 0.46
N VAL A 168 -5.26 8.67 1.64
CA VAL A 168 -6.22 9.26 2.57
C VAL A 168 -5.56 9.48 3.92
N VAL A 169 -5.76 10.65 4.50
CA VAL A 169 -5.33 10.96 5.86
C VAL A 169 -6.55 11.16 6.74
N TYR A 170 -6.61 10.45 7.85
CA TYR A 170 -7.69 10.53 8.84
C TYR A 170 -7.16 11.14 10.15
N ASP A 171 -7.91 12.08 10.70
CA ASP A 171 -7.66 12.69 12.01
C ASP A 171 -8.50 11.99 13.09
N SER A 172 -7.81 11.34 14.03
CA SER A 172 -8.42 10.59 15.13
C SER A 172 -9.26 11.46 16.07
N GLU A 173 -8.92 12.74 16.21
CA GLU A 173 -9.53 13.62 17.21
C GLU A 173 -10.84 14.22 16.69
N SER A 174 -10.82 14.72 15.45
CA SER A 174 -12.01 15.28 14.81
C SER A 174 -12.90 14.22 14.16
N GLY A 175 -12.34 13.05 13.85
CA GLY A 175 -13.02 12.02 13.06
C GLY A 175 -13.17 12.37 11.58
N SER A 176 -12.47 13.39 11.10
CA SER A 176 -12.51 13.85 9.71
C SER A 176 -11.43 13.18 8.86
N GLU A 177 -11.67 13.04 7.56
CA GLU A 177 -10.69 12.55 6.59
C GLU A 177 -10.51 13.51 5.42
N ILE A 178 -9.29 13.52 4.86
CA ILE A 178 -8.98 14.18 3.59
C ILE A 178 -8.45 13.14 2.59
N ASP A 179 -9.04 13.12 1.40
CA ASP A 179 -8.53 12.38 0.26
C ASP A 179 -7.51 13.26 -0.49
N LEU A 180 -6.26 12.82 -0.49
CA LEU A 180 -5.11 13.48 -1.11
C LEU A 180 -4.75 12.85 -2.46
N THR A 181 -5.58 11.96 -2.99
CA THR A 181 -5.30 11.23 -4.23
C THR A 181 -5.08 12.21 -5.37
N ASP A 182 -3.82 12.34 -5.76
CA ASP A 182 -3.43 13.05 -6.95
C ASP A 182 -3.45 12.06 -8.13
N TRP A 183 -4.49 12.18 -8.96
CA TRP A 183 -4.59 11.42 -10.22
C TRP A 183 -3.66 11.96 -11.31
N GLY A 184 -2.70 12.83 -10.98
CA GLY A 184 -1.78 13.51 -11.87
C GLY A 184 -1.16 12.58 -12.92
N CYS A 185 -1.86 12.40 -14.03
CA CYS A 185 -1.37 11.75 -15.23
C CYS A 185 -0.15 12.51 -15.74
N ARG A 186 1.05 12.03 -15.42
CA ARG A 186 2.15 12.02 -16.38
C ARG A 186 2.93 10.70 -16.26
N PRO A 187 3.11 9.95 -17.36
CA PRO A 187 4.16 8.95 -17.40
C PRO A 187 5.51 9.65 -17.18
N PRO A 188 6.49 8.97 -16.56
CA PRO A 188 7.88 9.43 -16.60
C PRO A 188 8.33 9.47 -18.07
N ASP A 189 8.97 10.58 -18.47
CA ASP A 189 9.82 10.64 -19.65
C ASP A 189 11.12 9.84 -19.41
#